data_AF-A0A2T6D924-F1
#
_entry.id   AF-A0A2T6D924-F1
#
_cell.length_a   1.000
_cell.length_b   1.000
_cell.length_c   1.000
_cell.angle_alpha   90.00
_cell.angle_beta   90.00
_cell.angle_gamma   90.00
#
_symmetry.space_group_name_H-M   'P 1'
#
loop_
_entity.id
_entity.type
_entity.pdbx_description
1 polymer ?
#
loop_
_entity_poly.entity_id
_entity_poly.type
_entity_poly.pdbx_seq_one_letter_code
_entity_poly.pdbx_strand_id
1 'polypeptide(L)' 'MKTHATFVTKDQFVALLRDSGVSEAQMDKLHRLFEQRHPEAHQAFLEALQIDAETAAKIRVRSR' A
#
# COMPACT_ATOMS: atom_id res chain seq x y z
N MET A 1 -11.94 13.89 24.13
CA MET A 1 -11.03 12.73 23.95
C MET A 1 -10.51 12.80 22.53
N LYS A 2 -9.19 12.91 22.32
CA LYS A 2 -8.63 12.88 20.96
C LYS A 2 -8.47 11.41 20.58
N THR A 3 -9.25 10.94 19.61
CA THR A 3 -9.12 9.59 19.07
C THR A 3 -7.71 9.46 18.50
N HIS A 4 -6.88 8.60 19.07
CA HIS A 4 -5.62 8.24 18.42
C HIS A 4 -5.98 7.46 17.15
N ALA A 5 -5.63 7.99 15.98
CA ALA A 5 -5.80 7.25 14.74
C ALA A 5 -4.94 5.98 14.81
N THR A 6 -5.58 4.81 14.77
CA THR A 6 -4.93 3.49 14.82
C THR A 6 -4.53 2.97 13.42
N PHE A 7 -4.76 3.77 12.38
CA PHE A 7 -4.50 3.40 10.99
C PHE A 7 -3.16 3.96 10.53
N VAL A 8 -2.43 3.16 9.77
CA VAL A 8 -1.20 3.57 9.07
C VAL A 8 -1.60 4.20 7.75
N THR A 9 -1.11 5.40 7.45
CA THR A 9 -1.31 6.02 6.13
C THR A 9 -0.34 5.43 5.11
N LYS A 10 -0.63 5.60 3.81
CA LYS A 10 0.32 5.27 2.73
C LYS A 10 1.73 5.81 3.02
N ASP A 11 1.86 7.08 3.39
CA ASP A 11 3.18 7.71 3.56
C ASP A 11 3.93 7.15 4.76
N GLN A 12 3.22 6.84 5.85
CA GLN A 12 3.80 6.14 7.01
C GLN A 12 4.25 4.72 6.64
N PHE A 13 3.46 3.98 5.86
CA PHE A 13 3.83 2.64 5.42
C PHE A 13 5.06 2.67 4.50
N VAL A 14 5.12 3.61 3.55
CA VAL A 14 6.29 3.79 2.67
C VAL A 14 7.53 4.18 3.47
N ALA A 15 7.39 5.06 4.47
CA ALA A 15 8.50 5.41 5.37
C ALA A 15 9.02 4.17 6.11
N LEU A 16 8.13 3.36 6.70
CA LEU A 16 8.51 2.11 7.38
C LEU A 16 9.28 1.16 6.45
N LEU A 17 8.85 1.00 5.19
CA LEU A 17 9.55 0.16 4.22
C LEU A 17 10.95 0.70 3.92
N ARG A 18 11.09 2.01 3.67
CA ARG A 18 12.39 2.65 3.39
C ARG A 18 13.33 2.55 4.58
N ASP A 19 12.84 2.86 5.78
CA ASP A 19 13.61 2.82 7.02
C ASP A 19 14.02 1.37 7.38
N SER A 20 13.25 0.38 6.93
CA SER A 20 13.59 -1.05 7.04
C SER A 20 14.57 -1.55 5.95
N GLY A 21 15.04 -0.67 5.06
CA GLY A 21 16.00 -1.01 4.00
C GLY A 21 15.39 -1.63 2.74
N VAL A 22 14.06 -1.54 2.57
CA VAL A 22 13.40 -2.00 1.34
C VAL A 22 13.62 -0.94 0.25
N SER A 23 14.29 -1.32 -0.84
CA SER A 23 14.50 -0.45 -2.00
C SER A 23 13.23 -0.24 -2.82
N GLU A 24 13.17 0.85 -3.59
CA GLU A 24 12.04 1.14 -4.50
C GLU A 24 11.77 -0.03 -5.46
N ALA A 25 12.82 -0.65 -6.03
CA ALA A 25 12.67 -1.81 -6.91
C ALA A 25 12.04 -3.03 -6.20
N GLN A 26 12.31 -3.20 -4.90
CA GLN A 26 11.67 -4.25 -4.10
C GLN A 26 10.22 -3.89 -3.76
N MET A 27 9.89 -2.62 -3.53
CA MET A 27 8.50 -2.16 -3.35
C MET A 27 7.68 -2.38 -4.62
N ASP A 28 8.23 -2.05 -5.79
CA ASP A 28 7.59 -2.32 -7.09
C ASP A 28 7.38 -3.82 -7.33
N LYS A 29 8.34 -4.65 -6.91
CA LYS A 29 8.20 -6.11 -6.96
C LYS A 29 7.11 -6.59 -5.99
N LEU A 30 7.05 -6.03 -4.78
CA LEU A 30 6.02 -6.34 -3.79
C LEU A 30 4.63 -6.02 -4.34
N HIS A 31 4.43 -4.83 -4.91
CA HIS A 31 3.17 -4.44 -5.53
C HIS A 31 2.70 -5.43 -6.61
N ARG A 32 3.60 -5.81 -7.53
CA ARG A 32 3.30 -6.79 -8.57
C ARG A 32 2.95 -8.16 -8.02
N LEU A 33 3.73 -8.65 -7.06
CA LEU A 33 3.45 -9.94 -6.43
C LEU A 33 2.13 -9.93 -5.65
N PHE A 34 1.79 -8.83 -4.99
CA PHE A 34 0.57 -8.72 -4.20
C PHE A 34 -0.66 -8.69 -5.11
N GLU A 35 -0.67 -7.87 -6.17
CA GLU A 35 -1.77 -7.83 -7.15
C GLU A 35 -1.94 -9.16 -7.88
N GLN A 36 -0.85 -9.82 -8.27
CA GLN A 36 -0.91 -11.10 -8.99
C GLN A 36 -1.40 -12.27 -8.12
N ARG A 37 -0.97 -12.31 -6.85
CA ARG A 37 -1.27 -13.45 -5.96
C ARG A 37 -2.54 -13.27 -5.15
N HIS A 38 -2.85 -12.04 -4.75
CA HIS A 38 -3.96 -11.72 -3.84
C HIS A 38 -4.62 -10.37 -4.21
N PRO A 39 -5.23 -10.23 -5.41
CA PRO A 39 -5.73 -8.95 -5.91
C PRO A 39 -6.79 -8.29 -5.01
N GLU A 40 -7.67 -9.09 -4.41
CA GLU A 40 -8.72 -8.60 -3.49
C GLU A 40 -8.13 -8.14 -2.16
N ALA A 41 -7.13 -8.85 -1.63
CA ALA A 41 -6.42 -8.43 -0.42
C ALA A 41 -5.55 -7.19 -0.66
N HIS A 42 -4.98 -7.04 -1.86
CA HIS A 42 -4.27 -5.83 -2.24
C HIS A 42 -5.21 -4.61 -2.29
N GLN A 43 -6.43 -4.76 -2.82
CA GLN A 43 -7.46 -3.71 -2.76
C GLN A 43 -7.78 -3.32 -1.31
N ALA A 44 -8.12 -4.30 -0.46
CA ALA A 44 -8.45 -4.05 0.94
C ALA A 44 -7.29 -3.41 1.72
N PHE A 45 -6.04 -3.76 1.38
CA PHE A 45 -4.86 -3.15 1.98
C PHE A 45 -4.71 -1.67 1.59
N LEU A 46 -4.95 -1.31 0.32
CA LEU A 46 -4.91 0.09 -0.11
C LEU A 46 -5.99 0.93 0.59
N GLU A 47 -7.19 0.38 0.76
CA GLU A 47 -8.27 1.03 1.51
C GLU A 47 -7.92 1.20 3.00
N ALA A 48 -7.30 0.20 3.63
CA ALA A 48 -6.81 0.30 5.00
C ALA A 48 -5.75 1.40 5.16
N LEU A 49 -4.91 1.62 4.14
CA LEU A 49 -3.96 2.73 4.06
C LEU A 49 -4.60 4.10 3.81
N GLN A 50 -5.93 4.19 3.82
CA GLN A 50 -6.72 5.40 3.60
C GLN A 50 -6.55 5.97 2.17
N ILE A 51 -6.26 5.11 1.20
CA ILE A 51 -6.17 5.50 -0.21
C ILE A 51 -7.58 5.48 -0.80
N ASP A 52 -7.97 6.57 -1.45
CA ASP A 52 -9.27 6.68 -2.11
C ASP A 52 -9.38 5.70 -3.30
N ALA A 53 -10.62 5.40 -3.69
CA ALA A 53 -10.91 4.39 -4.71
C ALA A 53 -10.28 4.71 -6.08
N GLU A 54 -10.21 5.98 -6.47
CA GLU A 54 -9.63 6.40 -7.76
C GLU A 54 -8.10 6.16 -7.75
N THR A 55 -7.43 6.57 -6.68
CA THR A 55 -6.00 6.36 -6.50
C THR A 55 -5.67 4.88 -6.36
N ALA A 56 -6.46 4.11 -5.61
CA ALA A 56 -6.29 2.67 -5.47
C ALA A 56 -6.37 1.95 -6.83
N ALA A 57 -7.35 2.31 -7.67
CA ALA A 57 -7.48 1.75 -9.01
C ALA A 57 -6.24 2.03 -9.88
N LYS A 58 -5.70 3.26 -9.83
CA LYS A 58 -4.47 3.63 -10.56
C LYS A 58 -3.26 2.82 -10.07
N ILE A 59 -3.12 2.62 -8.76
CA ILE A 59 -2.05 1.80 -8.18
C ILE A 59 -2.18 0.36 -8.69
N ARG A 60 -3.36 -0.24 -8.61
CA ARG A 60 -3.58 -1.63 -9.05
C ARG A 60 -3.30 -1.84 -10.53
N VAL A 61 -3.65 -0.87 -11.39
CA VAL A 61 -3.30 -0.93 -12.82
C VAL A 61 -1.78 -0.91 -13.01
N ARG A 62 -1.04 -0.10 -12.25
CA ARG A 62 0.43 -0.05 -12.29
C ARG A 62 1.09 -1.31 -11.72
N SER A 63 0.40 -2.05 -10.86
CA SER A 63 0.88 -3.29 -10.25
C SER A 63 0.66 -4.54 -11.11
N ARG A 64 0.06 -4.44 -12.29
CA ARG A 64 -0.18 -5.60 -13.16
C ARG A 64 1.00 -5.92 -14.07
#